data_AF-A0A6P1YNH1-F1
#
_entry.id   AF-A0A6P1YNH1-F1
#
_cell.length_a   1.000
_cell.length_b   1.000
_cell.length_c   1.000
_cell.angle_alpha   90.00
_cell.angle_beta   90.00
_cell.angle_gamma   90.00
#
_symmetry.space_group_name_H-M   'P 1'
#
loop_
_entity.id
_entity.type
_entity.pdbx_description
1 polymer ?
#
loop_
_entity_poly.entity_id
_entity_poly.type
_entity_poly.pdbx_seq_one_letter_code
_entity_poly.pdbx_strand_id
1 'polypeptide(L)'
;MTLSPRPLFYPHVARLALVALAMLVPWLPVRARAQEAPPAQAASRADVAGEGAPGFVRAQGTRFVNPDGSTYTVKGMSFGNWLLPEGYMFKFDVQRSPREIEDVIAYLAGPEEAARFWRGFRDVYIREEDFAFLQAAGFTTVRIPLHWKFFLDPADPSRIDPAGEGWALIDRAVGWAKAHDIKVILDIHAAPGGQTGVNHDDGVGYPLTFYVPEFRRRTLTLWRAIATRYRDETAVLAYDLLNEPISPYHDIDCLNPRLEPFYEEIARTIRAVDPNHPVILAAAQWSTNFDVFGPPFTDNVGYTYHKFWASPERREVQAYVNFANRWGVPIFLGETGELTDEWNAKYRAMNERFGIGWSFWTYKNLDSRSTVASIVRPEGWDAIARFGSAPRSQWDAMEKPPRAAVIATLDAYLANARFANCHINRGYVASLGLTAP
;
A
#
# COMPACT_ATOMS: atom_id res chain seq x y z
N MET A 1 -16.89 41.18 21.78
CA MET A 1 -18.14 40.47 21.43
C MET A 1 -17.82 39.54 20.28
N THR A 2 -17.92 38.25 20.56
CA THR A 2 -17.50 37.11 19.76
C THR A 2 -18.47 36.81 18.63
N LEU A 3 -17.97 36.65 17.41
CA LEU A 3 -18.71 36.07 16.28
C LEU A 3 -18.27 34.61 16.13
N SER A 4 -19.23 33.71 16.34
CA SER A 4 -19.12 32.26 16.13
C SER A 4 -19.77 31.90 14.80
N PRO A 5 -19.18 31.03 13.96
CA PRO A 5 -19.81 30.57 12.73
C PRO A 5 -20.72 29.36 13.00
N ARG A 6 -21.96 29.40 12.49
CA ARG A 6 -22.88 28.24 12.46
C ARG A 6 -22.59 27.35 11.24
N PRO A 7 -22.76 26.01 11.35
CA PRO A 7 -22.59 25.08 10.25
C PRO A 7 -23.88 24.94 9.41
N LEU A 8 -23.72 24.70 8.11
CA LEU A 8 -24.81 24.36 7.17
C LEU A 8 -25.00 22.84 7.12
N PHE A 9 -26.17 22.37 7.54
CA PHE A 9 -26.68 21.01 7.32
C PHE A 9 -27.57 20.99 6.06
N TYR A 10 -27.44 19.94 5.25
CA TYR A 10 -28.36 19.58 4.15
C TYR A 10 -29.41 18.57 4.64
N PRO A 11 -30.70 18.68 4.24
CA PRO A 11 -31.73 17.72 4.61
C PRO A 11 -32.05 16.67 3.51
N HIS A 12 -32.27 15.45 3.99
CA HIS A 12 -33.26 14.43 3.61
C HIS A 12 -33.47 13.97 2.15
N VAL A 13 -33.28 12.66 1.95
CA VAL A 13 -34.23 11.81 1.21
C VAL A 13 -34.51 10.56 2.04
N ALA A 14 -35.79 10.21 2.21
CA ALA A 14 -36.29 9.15 3.06
C ALA A 14 -36.79 7.93 2.25
N ARG A 15 -36.51 6.75 2.81
CA ARG A 15 -37.32 5.52 2.95
C ARG A 15 -38.08 4.94 1.73
N LEU A 16 -37.78 3.66 1.47
CA LEU A 16 -38.72 2.66 0.94
C LEU A 16 -38.76 1.45 1.89
N ALA A 17 -39.96 0.88 2.02
CA ALA A 17 -40.42 0.06 3.15
C ALA A 17 -40.18 -1.46 3.00
N LEU A 18 -40.11 -2.12 4.16
CA LEU A 18 -40.08 -3.57 4.37
C LEU A 18 -41.50 -4.14 4.55
N VAL A 19 -41.77 -5.32 4.00
CA VAL A 19 -42.85 -6.23 4.42
C VAL A 19 -42.36 -7.68 4.34
N ALA A 20 -42.43 -8.42 5.46
CA ALA A 20 -42.81 -9.84 5.61
C ALA A 20 -42.36 -10.32 7.01
N LEU A 21 -43.28 -10.46 7.97
CA LEU A 21 -44.10 -11.62 8.34
C LEU A 21 -43.47 -12.44 9.48
N ALA A 22 -44.17 -12.43 10.62
CA ALA A 22 -43.78 -13.10 11.86
C ALA A 22 -44.12 -14.61 11.85
N MET A 23 -43.24 -15.43 12.44
CA MET A 23 -43.62 -16.69 13.07
C MET A 23 -42.86 -16.84 14.39
N LEU A 24 -43.64 -16.94 15.48
CA LEU A 24 -43.21 -17.21 16.85
C LEU A 24 -43.13 -18.72 17.09
N VAL A 25 -41.99 -19.22 17.57
CA VAL A 25 -41.86 -20.53 18.23
C VAL A 25 -41.04 -20.33 19.50
N PRO A 26 -41.47 -20.82 20.68
CA PRO A 26 -40.77 -20.57 21.94
C PRO A 26 -39.56 -21.50 22.12
N TRP A 27 -38.40 -20.92 22.41
CA TRP A 27 -37.18 -21.64 22.79
C TRP A 27 -37.15 -21.87 24.32
N LEU A 28 -37.05 -23.13 24.72
CA LEU A 28 -36.70 -23.58 26.09
C LEU A 28 -35.17 -23.53 26.26
N PRO A 29 -34.63 -23.21 27.45
CA PRO A 29 -33.19 -23.17 27.66
C PRO A 29 -32.65 -24.56 28.01
N VAL A 30 -31.80 -25.13 27.15
CA VAL A 30 -30.95 -26.28 27.51
C VAL A 30 -29.63 -25.72 28.04
N ARG A 31 -29.40 -25.89 29.36
CA ARG A 31 -28.10 -25.65 30.00
C ARG A 31 -27.13 -26.77 29.57
N ALA A 32 -26.18 -26.46 28.69
CA ALA A 32 -25.01 -27.29 28.49
C ALA A 32 -23.91 -26.86 29.48
N ARG A 33 -23.52 -27.77 30.38
CA ARG A 33 -22.31 -27.64 31.21
C ARG A 33 -21.09 -27.71 30.29
N ALA A 34 -20.31 -26.63 30.20
CA ALA A 34 -18.95 -26.70 29.67
C ALA A 34 -18.07 -27.35 30.75
N GLN A 35 -17.45 -28.49 30.41
CA GLN A 35 -16.32 -29.03 31.17
C GLN A 35 -15.07 -28.27 30.75
N GLU A 36 -14.41 -27.62 31.72
CA GLU A 36 -13.11 -26.98 31.53
C GLU A 36 -12.04 -28.04 31.24
N ALA A 37 -11.33 -27.87 30.13
CA ALA A 37 -10.11 -28.62 29.84
C ALA A 37 -8.95 -28.05 30.69
N PRO A 38 -8.06 -28.90 31.23
CA PRO A 38 -6.94 -28.44 32.05
C PRO A 38 -5.94 -27.61 31.23
N PRO A 39 -5.26 -26.63 31.85
CA PRO A 39 -4.35 -25.74 31.15
C PRO A 39 -3.16 -26.51 30.58
N ALA A 40 -2.90 -26.31 29.28
CA ALA A 40 -1.68 -26.78 28.65
C ALA A 40 -0.48 -26.06 29.28
N GLN A 41 0.46 -26.82 29.82
CA GLN A 41 1.73 -26.30 30.33
C GLN A 41 2.49 -25.62 29.18
N ALA A 42 2.75 -24.33 29.32
CA ALA A 42 3.66 -23.59 28.45
C ALA A 42 5.09 -24.10 28.66
N ALA A 43 5.54 -24.99 27.77
CA ALA A 43 6.95 -25.28 27.63
C ALA A 43 7.65 -24.03 27.07
N SER A 44 8.64 -23.52 27.79
CA SER A 44 9.46 -22.40 27.34
C SER A 44 10.20 -22.79 26.06
N ARG A 45 9.76 -22.28 24.92
CA ARG A 45 10.57 -22.24 23.69
C ARG A 45 11.49 -21.03 23.79
N ALA A 46 12.52 -21.16 24.60
CA ALA A 46 13.76 -20.41 24.39
C ALA A 46 14.67 -21.30 23.54
N ASP A 47 15.26 -20.70 22.51
CA ASP A 47 16.40 -21.21 21.74
C ASP A 47 16.14 -22.38 20.77
N VAL A 48 15.59 -22.06 19.59
CA VAL A 48 16.30 -22.25 18.29
C VAL A 48 15.67 -21.25 17.29
N ALA A 49 16.05 -19.98 17.35
CA ALA A 49 15.85 -19.09 16.20
C ALA A 49 16.86 -19.51 15.14
N GLY A 50 16.41 -20.02 13.99
CA GLY A 50 17.31 -20.36 12.89
C GLY A 50 18.08 -19.10 12.48
N GLU A 51 19.42 -19.12 12.62
CA GLU A 51 20.28 -18.06 12.11
C GLU A 51 20.15 -18.05 10.59
N GLY A 52 19.27 -17.18 10.09
CA GLY A 52 19.14 -16.97 8.66
C GLY A 52 20.43 -16.39 8.07
N ALA A 53 20.55 -16.41 6.74
CA ALA A 53 21.79 -16.02 6.06
C ALA A 53 22.30 -14.63 6.52
N PRO A 54 23.63 -14.44 6.58
CA PRO A 54 24.24 -13.15 6.94
C PRO A 54 23.85 -12.09 5.90
N GLY A 55 23.72 -10.82 6.34
CA GLY A 55 23.46 -9.68 5.46
C GLY A 55 22.01 -9.20 5.37
N PHE A 56 21.06 -9.96 5.93
CA PHE A 56 19.63 -9.59 5.92
C PHE A 56 19.19 -8.87 7.20
N VAL A 57 18.30 -7.89 7.05
CA VAL A 57 17.53 -7.33 8.17
C VAL A 57 16.54 -8.39 8.67
N ARG A 58 16.37 -8.50 9.99
CA ARG A 58 15.47 -9.48 10.62
C ARG A 58 14.51 -8.82 11.60
N ALA A 59 13.35 -9.42 11.80
CA ALA A 59 12.48 -9.09 12.92
C ALA A 59 12.99 -9.79 14.20
N GLN A 60 13.29 -9.00 15.25
CA GLN A 60 13.73 -9.52 16.54
C GLN A 60 13.14 -8.68 17.69
N GLY A 61 12.29 -9.32 18.49
CA GLY A 61 11.49 -8.60 19.50
C GLY A 61 10.67 -7.51 18.81
N THR A 62 10.62 -6.32 19.39
CA THR A 62 9.85 -5.19 18.84
C THR A 62 10.56 -4.40 17.74
N ARG A 63 11.66 -4.92 17.17
CA ARG A 63 12.53 -4.16 16.26
C ARG A 63 12.88 -4.94 15.01
N PHE A 64 13.12 -4.21 13.93
CA PHE A 64 13.93 -4.70 12.83
C PHE A 64 15.40 -4.50 13.19
N VAL A 65 16.24 -5.50 12.94
CA VAL A 65 17.67 -5.50 13.30
C VAL A 65 18.53 -5.72 12.07
N ASN A 66 19.61 -4.96 11.96
CA ASN A 66 20.67 -5.15 10.99
C ASN A 66 21.48 -6.42 11.30
N PRO A 67 22.28 -6.92 10.34
CA PRO A 67 23.18 -8.05 10.56
C PRO A 67 24.20 -7.85 11.69
N ASP A 68 24.56 -6.60 12.00
CA ASP A 68 25.47 -6.25 13.11
C ASP A 68 24.76 -6.15 14.48
N GLY A 69 23.45 -6.44 14.54
CA GLY A 69 22.63 -6.36 15.75
C GLY A 69 22.11 -4.95 16.08
N SER A 70 22.49 -3.93 15.32
CA SER A 70 21.92 -2.58 15.48
C SER A 70 20.47 -2.52 15.03
N THR A 71 19.69 -1.57 15.56
CA THR A 71 18.30 -1.38 15.13
C THR A 71 18.27 -0.80 13.71
N TYR A 72 17.54 -1.44 12.80
CA TYR A 72 17.18 -0.84 11.52
C TYR A 72 15.91 -0.01 11.68
N THR A 73 16.00 1.30 11.48
CA THR A 73 14.85 2.21 11.51
C THR A 73 14.38 2.53 10.10
N VAL A 74 13.13 2.21 9.80
CA VAL A 74 12.48 2.60 8.55
C VAL A 74 12.25 4.12 8.57
N LYS A 75 12.95 4.84 7.69
CA LYS A 75 12.68 6.23 7.32
C LYS A 75 12.32 6.21 5.84
N GLY A 76 11.06 5.93 5.60
CA GLY A 76 10.54 5.42 4.35
C GLY A 76 9.76 6.44 3.54
N MET A 77 9.71 6.20 2.24
CA MET A 77 8.77 6.85 1.34
C MET A 77 8.16 5.81 0.40
N SER A 78 6.85 5.90 0.18
CA SER A 78 6.16 5.02 -0.76
C SER A 78 6.25 5.57 -2.19
N PHE A 79 6.57 4.71 -3.15
CA PHE A 79 6.51 5.01 -4.59
C PHE A 79 5.10 4.81 -5.14
N GLY A 80 4.13 5.42 -4.47
CA GLY A 80 2.75 5.46 -4.94
C GLY A 80 2.64 6.12 -6.32
N ASN A 81 1.55 5.84 -7.02
CA ASN A 81 1.29 6.22 -8.40
C ASN A 81 2.12 5.52 -9.48
N TRP A 82 3.29 4.95 -9.14
CA TRP A 82 4.26 4.48 -10.15
C TRP A 82 3.79 3.21 -10.88
N LEU A 83 3.68 2.10 -10.16
CA LEU A 83 3.12 0.84 -10.67
C LEU A 83 1.66 0.66 -10.24
N LEU A 84 1.11 1.65 -9.54
CA LEU A 84 -0.26 1.62 -9.07
C LEU A 84 -0.80 3.07 -9.05
N PRO A 85 -1.32 3.54 -10.19
CA PRO A 85 -1.86 4.90 -10.31
C PRO A 85 -3.18 5.07 -9.55
N GLU A 86 -3.34 6.21 -8.89
CA GLU A 86 -4.57 6.58 -8.18
C GLU A 86 -5.16 7.89 -8.71
N GLY A 87 -6.49 7.95 -8.85
CA GLY A 87 -7.15 9.04 -9.59
C GLY A 87 -6.85 10.43 -9.04
N TYR A 88 -6.84 10.59 -7.72
CA TYR A 88 -6.57 11.88 -7.09
C TYR A 88 -5.16 12.40 -7.42
N MET A 89 -4.20 11.51 -7.68
CA MET A 89 -2.84 11.84 -8.08
C MET A 89 -2.72 12.29 -9.55
N PHE A 90 -3.78 12.08 -10.33
CA PHE A 90 -3.97 12.62 -11.67
C PHE A 90 -4.95 13.80 -11.70
N LYS A 91 -5.41 14.27 -10.54
CA LYS A 91 -6.48 15.27 -10.37
C LYS A 91 -7.83 14.83 -10.92
N PHE A 92 -8.13 13.54 -10.82
CA PHE A 92 -9.41 12.96 -11.20
C PHE A 92 -10.29 12.78 -9.96
N ASP A 93 -11.56 13.16 -10.05
CA ASP A 93 -12.52 13.07 -8.93
C ASP A 93 -13.38 11.79 -8.96
N VAL A 94 -13.59 11.23 -10.15
CA VAL A 94 -14.53 10.13 -10.41
C VAL A 94 -13.80 8.83 -10.78
N GLN A 95 -12.88 8.89 -11.74
CA GLN A 95 -12.07 7.74 -12.17
C GLN A 95 -10.90 7.58 -11.21
N ARG A 96 -10.90 6.50 -10.42
CA ARG A 96 -10.05 6.35 -9.23
C ARG A 96 -9.10 5.16 -9.28
N SER A 97 -9.50 4.05 -9.91
CA SER A 97 -8.65 2.86 -10.00
C SER A 97 -7.67 2.92 -11.17
N PRO A 98 -6.57 2.13 -11.15
CA PRO A 98 -5.65 2.05 -12.28
C PRO A 98 -6.32 1.85 -13.63
N ARG A 99 -7.28 0.92 -13.74
CA ARG A 99 -8.02 0.66 -14.97
C ARG A 99 -8.84 1.87 -15.43
N GLU A 100 -9.53 2.54 -14.51
CA GLU A 100 -10.35 3.71 -14.82
C GLU A 100 -9.50 4.89 -15.32
N ILE A 101 -8.31 5.08 -14.74
CA ILE A 101 -7.35 6.10 -15.17
C ILE A 101 -6.80 5.75 -16.56
N GLU A 102 -6.42 4.49 -16.78
CA GLU A 102 -5.97 3.98 -18.08
C GLU A 102 -7.02 4.18 -19.17
N ASP A 103 -8.30 3.95 -18.84
CA ASP A 103 -9.44 4.16 -19.73
C ASP A 103 -9.60 5.62 -20.18
N VAL A 104 -9.40 6.59 -19.27
CA VAL A 104 -9.45 8.03 -19.62
C VAL A 104 -8.40 8.35 -20.68
N ILE A 105 -7.16 7.90 -20.47
CA ILE A 105 -6.05 8.18 -21.38
C ILE A 105 -6.29 7.47 -22.72
N ALA A 106 -6.73 6.21 -22.72
CA ALA A 106 -7.04 5.45 -23.92
C ALA A 106 -8.20 6.07 -24.72
N TYR A 107 -9.23 6.57 -24.05
CA TYR A 107 -10.38 7.21 -24.70
C TYR A 107 -10.00 8.51 -25.42
N LEU A 108 -9.08 9.29 -24.86
CA LEU A 108 -8.67 10.59 -25.40
C LEU A 108 -7.53 10.49 -26.41
N ALA A 109 -6.51 9.67 -26.15
CA ALA A 109 -5.32 9.55 -26.98
C ALA A 109 -5.38 8.39 -27.99
N GLY A 110 -6.29 7.44 -27.81
CA GLY A 110 -6.31 6.17 -28.52
C GLY A 110 -5.34 5.14 -27.90
N PRO A 111 -5.55 3.83 -28.18
CA PRO A 111 -4.89 2.74 -27.47
C PRO A 111 -3.36 2.71 -27.65
N GLU A 112 -2.87 3.01 -28.85
CA GLU A 112 -1.42 3.00 -29.15
C GLU A 112 -0.67 4.07 -28.36
N GLU A 113 -1.20 5.30 -28.33
CA GLU A 113 -0.59 6.42 -27.60
C GLU A 113 -0.74 6.27 -26.10
N ALA A 114 -1.87 5.74 -25.62
CA ALA A 114 -2.01 5.40 -24.20
C ALA A 114 -0.97 4.36 -23.77
N ALA A 115 -0.76 3.30 -24.57
CA ALA A 115 0.27 2.30 -24.29
C ALA A 115 1.69 2.90 -24.30
N ARG A 116 1.97 3.84 -25.22
CA ARG A 116 3.25 4.59 -25.25
C ARG A 116 3.41 5.45 -24.00
N PHE A 117 2.38 6.20 -23.61
CA PHE A 117 2.38 7.04 -22.42
C PHE A 117 2.65 6.21 -21.16
N TRP A 118 1.93 5.11 -20.96
CA TRP A 118 2.07 4.30 -19.73
C TRP A 118 3.43 3.62 -19.60
N ARG A 119 4.03 3.13 -20.70
CA ARG A 119 5.41 2.64 -20.69
C ARG A 119 6.38 3.78 -20.35
N GLY A 120 6.24 4.92 -21.03
CA GLY A 120 7.06 6.10 -20.78
C GLY A 120 6.94 6.60 -19.34
N PHE A 121 5.73 6.59 -18.77
CA PHE A 121 5.45 6.99 -17.40
C PHE A 121 6.22 6.09 -16.43
N ARG A 122 6.10 4.77 -16.55
CA ARG A 122 6.85 3.84 -15.68
C ARG A 122 8.37 3.95 -15.83
N ASP A 123 8.86 4.38 -17.00
CA ASP A 123 10.30 4.58 -17.23
C ASP A 123 10.87 5.90 -16.70
N VAL A 124 10.05 6.94 -16.53
CA VAL A 124 10.52 8.27 -16.09
C VAL A 124 10.07 8.65 -14.69
N TYR A 125 9.01 8.02 -14.16
CA TYR A 125 8.43 8.39 -12.87
C TYR A 125 9.36 8.08 -11.70
N ILE A 126 10.12 6.98 -11.76
CA ILE A 126 11.17 6.64 -10.80
C ILE A 126 12.42 6.25 -11.57
N ARG A 127 13.54 6.91 -11.26
CA ARG A 127 14.86 6.68 -11.81
C ARG A 127 15.94 6.72 -10.73
N GLU A 128 17.18 6.45 -11.10
CA GLU A 128 18.33 6.46 -10.20
C GLU A 128 18.48 7.81 -9.46
N GLU A 129 18.19 8.91 -10.14
CA GLU A 129 18.29 10.26 -9.57
C GLU A 129 17.32 10.45 -8.38
N ASP A 130 16.16 9.77 -8.39
CA ASP A 130 15.23 9.78 -7.28
C ASP A 130 15.84 9.06 -6.05
N PHE A 131 16.53 7.93 -6.24
CA PHE A 131 17.24 7.20 -5.17
C PHE A 131 18.44 7.99 -4.64
N ALA A 132 19.22 8.62 -5.53
CA ALA A 132 20.34 9.48 -5.14
C ALA A 132 19.87 10.62 -4.23
N PHE A 133 18.75 11.27 -4.57
CA PHE A 133 18.15 12.30 -3.71
C PHE A 133 17.69 11.74 -2.36
N LEU A 134 17.00 10.60 -2.36
CA LEU A 134 16.48 9.99 -1.12
C LEU A 134 17.62 9.64 -0.15
N GLN A 135 18.72 9.08 -0.66
CA GLN A 135 19.90 8.77 0.13
C GLN A 135 20.53 10.05 0.70
N ALA A 136 20.74 11.07 -0.15
CA ALA A 136 21.33 12.33 0.25
C ALA A 136 20.46 13.07 1.28
N ALA A 137 19.14 12.86 1.23
CA ALA A 137 18.20 13.44 2.20
C ALA A 137 18.16 12.69 3.54
N GLY A 138 18.61 11.43 3.58
CA GLY A 138 18.65 10.59 4.78
C GLY A 138 17.48 9.62 4.91
N PHE A 139 16.76 9.32 3.82
CA PHE A 139 15.84 8.18 3.78
C PHE A 139 16.63 6.86 3.81
N THR A 140 16.04 5.84 4.41
CA THR A 140 16.65 4.49 4.49
C THR A 140 15.90 3.46 3.68
N THR A 141 14.61 3.69 3.41
CA THR A 141 13.73 2.69 2.81
C THR A 141 12.84 3.31 1.72
N VAL A 142 12.53 2.53 0.69
CA VAL A 142 11.40 2.80 -0.20
C VAL A 142 10.41 1.65 -0.14
N ARG A 143 9.11 1.95 -0.09
CA ARG A 143 8.03 0.95 -0.24
C ARG A 143 7.50 1.05 -1.66
N ILE A 144 7.46 -0.06 -2.38
CA ILE A 144 7.05 -0.09 -3.79
C ILE A 144 5.72 -0.85 -3.91
N PRO A 145 4.59 -0.12 -4.07
CA PRO A 145 3.30 -0.70 -4.40
C PRO A 145 3.36 -1.46 -5.72
N LEU A 146 3.01 -2.74 -5.70
CA LEU A 146 3.00 -3.65 -6.84
C LEU A 146 1.57 -3.94 -7.28
N HIS A 147 1.40 -4.06 -8.59
CA HIS A 147 0.17 -4.52 -9.21
C HIS A 147 0.41 -5.83 -9.94
N TRP A 148 -0.42 -6.83 -9.65
CA TRP A 148 -0.29 -8.18 -10.21
C TRP A 148 -0.20 -8.26 -11.74
N LYS A 149 -0.82 -7.31 -12.47
CA LYS A 149 -0.93 -7.34 -13.93
C LYS A 149 0.41 -7.23 -14.65
N PHE A 150 1.45 -6.72 -13.98
CA PHE A 150 2.78 -6.57 -14.56
C PHE A 150 3.64 -7.84 -14.45
N PHE A 151 3.13 -8.88 -13.80
CA PHE A 151 3.88 -10.10 -13.47
C PHE A 151 3.19 -11.38 -13.91
N LEU A 152 1.86 -11.39 -14.03
CA LEU A 152 1.09 -12.56 -14.47
C LEU A 152 0.82 -12.49 -15.97
N ASP A 153 0.76 -13.65 -16.62
CA ASP A 153 0.47 -13.75 -18.05
C ASP A 153 -0.93 -13.20 -18.34
N PRO A 154 -1.07 -12.19 -19.21
CA PRO A 154 -2.37 -11.59 -19.49
C PRO A 154 -3.34 -12.54 -20.20
N ALA A 155 -2.85 -13.55 -20.92
CA ALA A 155 -3.65 -14.58 -21.58
C ALA A 155 -4.02 -15.73 -20.61
N ASP A 156 -3.14 -16.04 -19.65
CA ASP A 156 -3.39 -17.01 -18.59
C ASP A 156 -2.86 -16.52 -17.23
N PRO A 157 -3.65 -15.72 -16.49
CA PRO A 157 -3.17 -15.14 -15.24
C PRO A 157 -2.99 -16.14 -14.11
N SER A 158 -3.16 -17.45 -14.34
CA SER A 158 -2.70 -18.50 -13.42
C SER A 158 -1.18 -18.70 -13.45
N ARG A 159 -0.50 -18.15 -14.46
CA ARG A 159 0.93 -18.30 -14.71
C ARG A 159 1.66 -16.96 -14.57
N ILE A 160 2.95 -17.05 -14.24
CA ILE A 160 3.87 -15.92 -14.31
C ILE A 160 4.16 -15.61 -15.77
N ASP A 161 4.16 -14.33 -16.14
CA ASP A 161 4.81 -13.84 -17.35
C ASP A 161 6.29 -13.57 -17.03
N PRO A 162 7.23 -14.42 -17.47
CA PRO A 162 8.66 -14.17 -17.25
C PRO A 162 9.17 -12.93 -18.00
N ALA A 163 8.45 -12.45 -19.02
CA ALA A 163 8.75 -11.22 -19.76
C ALA A 163 7.90 -10.02 -19.29
N GLY A 164 7.12 -10.17 -18.22
CA GLY A 164 6.30 -9.10 -17.65
C GLY A 164 7.15 -7.89 -17.29
N GLU A 165 6.71 -6.69 -17.68
CA GLU A 165 7.49 -5.46 -17.51
C GLU A 165 7.82 -5.17 -16.03
N GLY A 166 7.00 -5.67 -15.10
CA GLY A 166 7.21 -5.51 -13.66
C GLY A 166 8.56 -6.05 -13.20
N TRP A 167 9.07 -7.14 -13.79
CA TRP A 167 10.36 -7.71 -13.42
C TRP A 167 11.50 -6.73 -13.71
N ALA A 168 11.57 -6.21 -14.94
CA ALA A 168 12.61 -5.28 -15.34
C ALA A 168 12.56 -3.96 -14.54
N LEU A 169 11.36 -3.48 -14.21
CA LEU A 169 11.17 -2.26 -13.41
C LEU A 169 11.66 -2.44 -11.97
N ILE A 170 11.31 -3.55 -11.32
CA ILE A 170 11.73 -3.82 -9.94
C ILE A 170 13.22 -4.18 -9.87
N ASP A 171 13.76 -4.97 -10.79
CA ASP A 171 15.20 -5.26 -10.84
C ASP A 171 16.03 -3.96 -10.91
N ARG A 172 15.58 -3.04 -11.77
CA ARG A 172 16.21 -1.74 -11.95
C ARG A 172 16.12 -0.90 -10.67
N ALA A 173 14.95 -0.83 -10.04
CA ALA A 173 14.77 -0.12 -8.77
C ALA A 173 15.61 -0.73 -7.63
N VAL A 174 15.67 -2.06 -7.52
CA VAL A 174 16.51 -2.77 -6.53
C VAL A 174 17.99 -2.51 -6.79
N GLY A 175 18.42 -2.47 -8.05
CA GLY A 175 19.78 -2.09 -8.43
C GLY A 175 20.15 -0.68 -7.96
N TRP A 176 19.26 0.31 -8.19
CA TRP A 176 19.46 1.67 -7.69
C TRP A 176 19.42 1.75 -6.17
N ALA A 177 18.51 1.03 -5.51
CA ALA A 177 18.44 0.98 -4.05
C ALA A 177 19.76 0.48 -3.46
N LYS A 178 20.33 -0.57 -4.05
CA LYS A 178 21.64 -1.12 -3.67
C LYS A 178 22.79 -0.14 -3.87
N ALA A 179 22.79 0.59 -4.99
CA ALA A 179 23.82 1.61 -5.29
C ALA A 179 23.78 2.79 -4.31
N HIS A 180 22.61 3.05 -3.71
CA HIS A 180 22.36 4.18 -2.81
C HIS A 180 22.07 3.77 -1.36
N ASP A 181 22.38 2.53 -0.95
CA ASP A 181 22.16 2.02 0.40
C ASP A 181 20.72 2.25 0.95
N ILE A 182 19.74 2.14 0.05
CA ILE A 182 18.31 2.20 0.37
C ILE A 182 17.76 0.78 0.34
N LYS A 183 16.97 0.41 1.34
CA LYS A 183 16.25 -0.87 1.34
C LYS A 183 14.89 -0.76 0.67
N VAL A 184 14.42 -1.87 0.10
CA VAL A 184 13.15 -1.93 -0.64
C VAL A 184 12.14 -2.82 0.09
N ILE A 185 10.95 -2.31 0.39
CA ILE A 185 9.79 -3.12 0.75
C ILE A 185 8.96 -3.34 -0.51
N LEU A 186 8.75 -4.61 -0.89
CA LEU A 186 7.87 -4.98 -1.99
C LEU A 186 6.46 -5.23 -1.42
N ASP A 187 5.49 -4.48 -1.89
CA ASP A 187 4.12 -4.46 -1.36
C ASP A 187 3.12 -4.90 -2.42
N ILE A 188 2.41 -6.01 -2.24
CA ILE A 188 1.30 -6.32 -3.15
C ILE A 188 0.11 -5.40 -2.82
N HIS A 189 0.03 -4.33 -3.60
CA HIS A 189 -0.95 -3.27 -3.41
C HIS A 189 -2.22 -3.49 -4.22
N ALA A 190 -2.12 -4.20 -5.35
CA ALA A 190 -3.24 -4.77 -6.07
C ALA A 190 -3.00 -6.27 -6.26
N ALA A 191 -3.67 -7.09 -5.44
CA ALA A 191 -3.69 -8.54 -5.59
C ALA A 191 -4.68 -8.97 -6.70
N PRO A 192 -4.46 -10.12 -7.37
CA PRO A 192 -5.45 -10.68 -8.29
C PRO A 192 -6.84 -10.74 -7.64
N GLY A 193 -7.85 -10.12 -8.25
CA GLY A 193 -9.22 -10.09 -7.73
C GLY A 193 -9.50 -9.00 -6.67
N GLY A 194 -8.49 -8.23 -6.24
CA GLY A 194 -8.61 -7.21 -5.20
C GLY A 194 -8.67 -7.82 -3.80
N GLN A 195 -7.91 -7.26 -2.86
CA GLN A 195 -7.87 -7.66 -1.45
C GLN A 195 -8.73 -6.77 -0.55
N THR A 196 -9.04 -5.57 -1.01
CA THR A 196 -9.67 -4.51 -0.24
C THR A 196 -11.12 -4.33 -0.66
N GLY A 197 -11.37 -4.40 -1.97
CA GLY A 197 -12.66 -4.20 -2.60
C GLY A 197 -13.04 -2.73 -2.79
N VAL A 198 -12.07 -1.86 -3.06
CA VAL A 198 -12.27 -0.44 -3.44
C VAL A 198 -11.26 -0.04 -4.53
N ASN A 199 -11.14 1.25 -4.86
CA ASN A 199 -10.41 1.70 -6.06
C ASN A 199 -8.91 1.36 -6.10
N HIS A 200 -8.18 1.47 -4.99
CA HIS A 200 -6.71 1.41 -5.02
C HIS A 200 -6.16 -0.01 -5.23
N ASP A 201 -6.97 -1.06 -5.11
CA ASP A 201 -6.53 -2.45 -5.40
C ASP A 201 -6.83 -2.91 -6.83
N ASP A 202 -7.34 -2.00 -7.68
CA ASP A 202 -7.84 -2.25 -9.05
C ASP A 202 -8.89 -3.38 -9.14
N GLY A 203 -9.53 -3.72 -8.02
CA GLY A 203 -10.60 -4.69 -7.93
C GLY A 203 -11.93 -4.17 -8.48
N VAL A 204 -12.89 -5.09 -8.67
CA VAL A 204 -14.22 -4.78 -9.20
C VAL A 204 -15.22 -4.32 -8.14
N GLY A 205 -14.72 -3.79 -7.01
CA GLY A 205 -15.54 -3.33 -5.87
C GLY A 205 -15.87 -4.40 -4.83
N TYR A 206 -15.21 -5.57 -4.87
CA TYR A 206 -15.31 -6.62 -3.86
C TYR A 206 -13.94 -7.29 -3.67
N PRO A 207 -13.58 -7.74 -2.44
CA PRO A 207 -12.28 -8.34 -2.17
C PRO A 207 -12.27 -9.81 -2.60
N LEU A 208 -12.35 -10.06 -3.91
CA LEU A 208 -12.57 -11.40 -4.47
C LEU A 208 -11.43 -12.38 -4.17
N THR A 209 -10.25 -11.89 -3.78
CA THR A 209 -9.14 -12.73 -3.29
C THR A 209 -9.56 -13.64 -2.13
N PHE A 210 -10.53 -13.23 -1.30
CA PHE A 210 -11.02 -14.02 -0.15
C PHE A 210 -12.24 -14.89 -0.45
N TYR A 211 -12.87 -14.72 -1.62
CA TYR A 211 -14.08 -15.44 -2.01
C TYR A 211 -13.81 -16.47 -3.11
N VAL A 212 -12.89 -16.18 -4.02
CA VAL A 212 -12.65 -16.97 -5.22
C VAL A 212 -11.31 -17.70 -5.09
N PRO A 213 -11.30 -19.05 -4.97
CA PRO A 213 -10.07 -19.82 -4.79
C PRO A 213 -9.01 -19.57 -5.88
N GLU A 214 -9.43 -19.23 -7.10
CA GLU A 214 -8.52 -18.94 -8.19
C GLU A 214 -7.70 -17.66 -7.94
N PHE A 215 -8.32 -16.56 -7.51
CA PHE A 215 -7.62 -15.32 -7.21
C PHE A 215 -6.63 -15.50 -6.06
N ARG A 216 -7.04 -16.20 -5.00
CA ARG A 216 -6.15 -16.63 -3.90
C ARG A 216 -4.92 -17.38 -4.42
N ARG A 217 -5.11 -18.37 -5.31
CA ARG A 217 -4.00 -19.14 -5.91
C ARG A 217 -3.07 -18.26 -6.74
N ARG A 218 -3.61 -17.31 -7.51
CA ARG A 218 -2.80 -16.38 -8.31
C ARG A 218 -1.91 -15.49 -7.44
N THR A 219 -2.40 -15.03 -6.29
CA THR A 219 -1.60 -14.32 -5.29
C THR A 219 -0.46 -15.19 -4.74
N LEU A 220 -0.72 -16.47 -4.44
CA LEU A 220 0.33 -17.41 -4.01
C LEU A 220 1.37 -17.65 -5.11
N THR A 221 0.94 -17.82 -6.36
CA THR A 221 1.82 -17.93 -7.53
C THR A 221 2.74 -16.72 -7.65
N LEU A 222 2.17 -15.51 -7.54
CA LEU A 222 2.93 -14.26 -7.61
C LEU A 222 3.95 -14.14 -6.47
N TRP A 223 3.54 -14.39 -5.23
CA TRP A 223 4.45 -14.33 -4.08
C TRP A 223 5.59 -15.34 -4.17
N ARG A 224 5.31 -16.57 -4.62
CA ARG A 224 6.36 -17.57 -4.86
C ARG A 224 7.38 -17.07 -5.87
N ALA A 225 6.93 -16.43 -6.96
CA ALA A 225 7.82 -15.94 -8.01
C ALA A 225 8.68 -14.75 -7.53
N ILE A 226 8.08 -13.78 -6.84
CA ILE A 226 8.78 -12.63 -6.25
C ILE A 226 9.84 -13.13 -5.26
N ALA A 227 9.43 -13.97 -4.29
CA ALA A 227 10.35 -14.50 -3.29
C ALA A 227 11.47 -15.35 -3.92
N THR A 228 11.16 -16.18 -4.92
CA THR A 228 12.20 -16.96 -5.62
C THR A 228 13.22 -16.07 -6.31
N ARG A 229 12.79 -14.95 -6.90
CA ARG A 229 13.66 -14.01 -7.61
C ARG A 229 14.57 -13.24 -6.67
N TYR A 230 14.05 -12.78 -5.53
CA TYR A 230 14.77 -11.87 -4.63
C TYR A 230 15.33 -12.53 -3.35
N ARG A 231 15.20 -13.85 -3.17
CA ARG A 231 15.63 -14.58 -1.95
C ARG A 231 17.04 -14.29 -1.43
N ASP A 232 17.95 -13.92 -2.34
CA ASP A 232 19.37 -13.68 -2.07
C ASP A 232 19.73 -12.17 -2.15
N GLU A 233 18.77 -11.29 -2.42
CA GLU A 233 19.00 -9.85 -2.63
C GLU A 233 18.74 -9.02 -1.38
N THR A 234 19.80 -8.78 -0.61
CA THR A 234 19.79 -8.03 0.66
C THR A 234 19.34 -6.56 0.56
N ALA A 235 19.26 -5.98 -0.65
CA ALA A 235 18.64 -4.66 -0.84
C ALA A 235 17.12 -4.71 -0.65
N VAL A 236 16.49 -5.87 -0.83
CA VAL A 236 15.10 -6.08 -0.41
C VAL A 236 15.08 -6.20 1.12
N LEU A 237 14.33 -5.31 1.77
CA LEU A 237 14.11 -5.33 3.21
C LEU A 237 13.17 -6.46 3.60
N ALA A 238 12.01 -6.53 2.94
CA ALA A 238 10.87 -7.31 3.38
C ALA A 238 9.78 -7.38 2.31
N TYR A 239 8.85 -8.31 2.53
CA TYR A 239 7.66 -8.52 1.71
C TYR A 239 6.40 -8.09 2.47
N ASP A 240 5.75 -7.00 2.05
CA ASP A 240 4.45 -6.54 2.58
C ASP A 240 3.32 -7.25 1.83
N LEU A 241 2.67 -8.20 2.52
CA LEU A 241 1.99 -9.31 1.85
C LEU A 241 0.75 -8.89 1.07
N LEU A 242 -0.01 -7.94 1.60
CA LEU A 242 -1.21 -7.36 1.01
C LEU A 242 -1.42 -5.96 1.58
N ASN A 243 -1.67 -4.98 0.74
CA ASN A 243 -2.05 -3.65 1.19
C ASN A 243 -3.52 -3.59 1.66
N GLU A 244 -3.76 -3.03 2.85
CA GLU A 244 -5.10 -2.67 3.37
C GLU A 244 -6.22 -3.69 3.06
N PRO A 245 -6.05 -4.99 3.38
CA PRO A 245 -7.06 -5.99 3.09
C PRO A 245 -8.39 -5.68 3.78
N ILE A 246 -9.50 -6.02 3.12
CA ILE A 246 -10.87 -5.97 3.65
C ILE A 246 -11.25 -4.56 4.14
N SER A 247 -11.89 -3.77 3.27
CA SER A 247 -12.48 -2.49 3.67
C SER A 247 -13.57 -2.66 4.75
N PRO A 248 -13.89 -1.60 5.53
CA PRO A 248 -14.99 -1.63 6.49
C PRO A 248 -16.39 -1.68 5.84
N TYR A 249 -16.47 -1.66 4.50
CA TYR A 249 -17.73 -1.62 3.75
C TYR A 249 -18.23 -3.01 3.32
N HIS A 250 -17.45 -4.07 3.58
CA HIS A 250 -17.78 -5.45 3.22
C HIS A 250 -18.20 -6.27 4.43
N ASP A 251 -18.52 -7.56 4.23
CA ASP A 251 -18.91 -8.49 5.29
C ASP A 251 -17.72 -8.84 6.20
N ILE A 252 -17.37 -7.90 7.09
CA ILE A 252 -16.19 -7.99 7.96
C ILE A 252 -16.23 -9.18 8.92
N ASP A 253 -17.42 -9.57 9.38
CA ASP A 253 -17.59 -10.72 10.29
C ASP A 253 -17.21 -12.03 9.58
N CYS A 254 -17.52 -12.13 8.28
CA CYS A 254 -17.16 -13.26 7.45
C CYS A 254 -15.69 -13.20 6.95
N LEU A 255 -15.19 -12.00 6.67
CA LEU A 255 -13.89 -11.79 6.01
C LEU A 255 -12.71 -11.71 6.98
N ASN A 256 -12.85 -11.01 8.11
CA ASN A 256 -11.76 -10.81 9.07
C ASN A 256 -11.16 -12.14 9.56
N PRO A 257 -11.94 -13.18 9.91
CA PRO A 257 -11.40 -14.48 10.30
C PRO A 257 -10.63 -15.22 9.20
N ARG A 258 -10.71 -14.77 7.93
CA ARG A 258 -10.03 -15.39 6.79
C ARG A 258 -8.68 -14.76 6.48
N LEU A 259 -8.38 -13.59 7.06
CA LEU A 259 -7.18 -12.83 6.73
C LEU A 259 -5.91 -13.51 7.22
N GLU A 260 -5.79 -13.76 8.53
CA GLU A 260 -4.61 -14.40 9.10
C GLU A 260 -4.35 -15.81 8.51
N PRO A 261 -5.35 -16.69 8.33
CA PRO A 261 -5.14 -17.96 7.62
C PRO A 261 -4.63 -17.80 6.19
N PHE A 262 -4.97 -16.71 5.50
CA PHE A 262 -4.41 -16.45 4.18
C PHE A 262 -2.97 -15.97 4.24
N TYR A 263 -2.63 -15.11 5.20
CA TYR A 263 -1.24 -14.74 5.44
C TYR A 263 -0.36 -15.93 5.82
N GLU A 264 -0.89 -16.90 6.58
CA GLU A 264 -0.19 -18.16 6.84
C GLU A 264 0.15 -18.93 5.56
N GLU A 265 -0.79 -19.02 4.61
CA GLU A 265 -0.58 -19.68 3.32
C GLU A 265 0.46 -18.94 2.47
N ILE A 266 0.40 -17.62 2.43
CA ILE A 266 1.37 -16.77 1.70
C ILE A 266 2.76 -16.93 2.32
N ALA A 267 2.88 -16.78 3.64
CA ALA A 267 4.16 -16.88 4.35
C ALA A 267 4.78 -18.27 4.17
N ARG A 268 3.99 -19.35 4.26
CA ARG A 268 4.47 -20.71 3.98
C ARG A 268 4.97 -20.87 2.54
N THR A 269 4.27 -20.24 1.59
CA THR A 269 4.65 -20.23 0.17
C THR A 269 5.98 -19.52 -0.05
N ILE A 270 6.18 -18.37 0.59
CA ILE A 270 7.44 -17.61 0.57
C ILE A 270 8.55 -18.41 1.24
N ARG A 271 8.34 -18.92 2.45
CA ARG A 271 9.35 -19.65 3.24
C ARG A 271 9.83 -20.93 2.57
N ALA A 272 9.03 -21.52 1.68
CA ALA A 272 9.44 -22.67 0.87
C ALA A 272 10.56 -22.35 -0.14
N VAL A 273 10.78 -21.07 -0.46
CA VAL A 273 11.81 -20.62 -1.43
C VAL A 273 12.73 -19.52 -0.87
N ASP A 274 12.31 -18.85 0.19
CA ASP A 274 13.01 -17.72 0.83
C ASP A 274 12.84 -17.73 2.37
N PRO A 275 13.83 -18.26 3.10
CA PRO A 275 13.85 -18.22 4.57
C PRO A 275 14.39 -16.90 5.13
N ASN A 276 14.80 -15.95 4.28
CA ASN A 276 15.62 -14.82 4.69
C ASN A 276 14.83 -13.54 4.97
N HIS A 277 13.93 -13.15 4.06
CA HIS A 277 13.27 -11.86 4.18
C HIS A 277 12.16 -11.87 5.24
N PRO A 278 12.06 -10.82 6.09
CA PRO A 278 10.87 -10.56 6.86
C PRO A 278 9.61 -10.54 5.98
N VAL A 279 8.53 -11.14 6.48
CA VAL A 279 7.19 -10.90 5.93
C VAL A 279 6.48 -9.88 6.79
N ILE A 280 5.77 -8.95 6.17
CA ILE A 280 5.06 -7.84 6.80
C ILE A 280 3.57 -8.04 6.57
N LEU A 281 2.79 -7.98 7.65
CA LEU A 281 1.35 -8.17 7.62
C LEU A 281 0.64 -6.83 7.83
N ALA A 282 -0.09 -6.36 6.82
CA ALA A 282 -1.00 -5.23 6.97
C ALA A 282 -2.32 -5.68 7.62
N ALA A 283 -2.82 -4.88 8.55
CA ALA A 283 -4.09 -5.13 9.22
C ALA A 283 -5.29 -4.98 8.29
N ALA A 284 -6.44 -5.48 8.73
CA ALA A 284 -7.68 -5.23 8.01
C ALA A 284 -8.16 -3.78 8.19
N GLN A 285 -9.11 -3.34 7.36
CA GLN A 285 -9.75 -2.03 7.46
C GLN A 285 -8.74 -0.87 7.49
N TRP A 286 -8.17 -0.55 6.33
CA TRP A 286 -7.16 0.52 6.17
C TRP A 286 -5.92 0.30 7.03
N SER A 287 -5.54 -0.97 7.22
CA SER A 287 -4.44 -1.36 8.09
C SER A 287 -4.61 -0.86 9.54
N THR A 288 -5.84 -0.65 10.02
CA THR A 288 -6.08 -0.13 11.37
C THR A 288 -6.58 -1.16 12.37
N ASN A 289 -7.19 -2.26 11.91
CA ASN A 289 -7.77 -3.27 12.78
C ASN A 289 -6.80 -4.44 13.02
N PHE A 290 -6.11 -4.40 14.16
CA PHE A 290 -5.18 -5.46 14.60
C PHE A 290 -5.88 -6.62 15.33
N ASP A 291 -7.19 -6.51 15.64
CA ASP A 291 -7.94 -7.58 16.32
C ASP A 291 -8.14 -8.80 15.41
N VAL A 292 -7.85 -8.66 14.12
CA VAL A 292 -7.83 -9.76 13.14
C VAL A 292 -6.64 -10.71 13.33
N PHE A 293 -5.64 -10.33 14.13
CA PHE A 293 -4.43 -11.10 14.35
C PHE A 293 -4.44 -11.85 15.68
N GLY A 294 -4.02 -13.11 15.62
CA GLY A 294 -3.67 -13.93 16.77
C GLY A 294 -2.20 -13.78 17.17
N PRO A 295 -1.66 -14.75 17.93
CA PRO A 295 -0.22 -14.88 18.13
C PRO A 295 0.51 -15.03 16.79
N PRO A 296 1.74 -14.50 16.63
CA PRO A 296 2.50 -14.65 15.40
C PRO A 296 2.66 -16.12 14.99
N PHE A 297 2.29 -16.45 13.75
CA PHE A 297 2.29 -17.82 13.23
C PHE A 297 3.61 -18.24 12.55
N THR A 298 4.55 -17.30 12.35
CA THR A 298 5.85 -17.54 11.73
C THR A 298 6.92 -16.67 12.37
N ASP A 299 8.16 -17.13 12.34
CA ASP A 299 9.31 -16.30 12.68
C ASP A 299 9.60 -15.26 11.58
N ASN A 300 10.41 -14.27 11.94
CA ASN A 300 10.84 -13.19 11.05
C ASN A 300 9.63 -12.48 10.40
N VAL A 301 8.68 -12.05 11.24
CA VAL A 301 7.44 -11.38 10.85
C VAL A 301 7.38 -9.99 11.49
N GLY A 302 6.91 -9.01 10.72
CA GLY A 302 6.54 -7.70 11.20
C GLY A 302 5.11 -7.35 10.83
N TYR A 303 4.60 -6.26 11.38
CA TYR A 303 3.25 -5.79 11.10
C TYR A 303 3.27 -4.33 10.70
N THR A 304 2.35 -3.94 9.83
CA THR A 304 2.20 -2.56 9.41
C THR A 304 0.81 -2.06 9.74
N TYR A 305 0.74 -0.80 10.17
CA TYR A 305 -0.50 -0.09 10.33
C TYR A 305 -0.44 1.23 9.55
N HIS A 306 -1.58 1.71 9.07
CA HIS A 306 -1.68 2.96 8.33
C HIS A 306 -2.54 3.95 9.09
N LYS A 307 -2.15 5.22 9.07
CA LYS A 307 -2.91 6.30 9.71
C LYS A 307 -2.73 7.60 8.98
N PHE A 308 -3.83 8.10 8.43
CA PHE A 308 -3.91 9.42 7.82
C PHE A 308 -4.71 10.37 8.71
N TRP A 309 -4.24 11.61 8.82
CA TRP A 309 -4.97 12.74 9.41
C TRP A 309 -5.41 12.57 10.88
N ALA A 310 -4.86 11.58 11.59
CA ALA A 310 -5.13 11.34 13.00
C ALA A 310 -4.49 12.41 13.89
N SER A 311 -5.01 12.63 15.11
CA SER A 311 -4.33 13.52 16.05
C SER A 311 -2.92 12.98 16.40
N PRO A 312 -1.87 13.80 16.50
CA PRO A 312 -0.54 13.34 16.90
C PRO A 312 -0.45 13.10 18.41
N GLU A 313 -1.28 12.18 18.89
CA GLU A 313 -1.41 11.79 20.29
C GLU A 313 -1.23 10.30 20.49
N ARG A 314 -0.64 9.92 21.63
CA ARG A 314 -0.35 8.53 22.02
C ARG A 314 -1.53 7.57 21.84
N ARG A 315 -2.77 8.04 22.09
CA ARG A 315 -3.98 7.21 21.96
C ARG A 315 -4.13 6.61 20.56
N GLU A 316 -3.65 7.30 19.52
CA GLU A 316 -3.79 6.86 18.13
C GLU A 316 -2.88 5.68 17.77
N VAL A 317 -1.84 5.42 18.56
CA VAL A 317 -0.87 4.34 18.31
C VAL A 317 -0.83 3.29 19.44
N GLN A 318 -1.56 3.54 20.53
CA GLN A 318 -1.45 2.73 21.75
C GLN A 318 -1.81 1.25 21.53
N ALA A 319 -2.84 0.97 20.71
CA ALA A 319 -3.25 -0.39 20.40
C ALA A 319 -2.13 -1.17 19.68
N TYR A 320 -1.46 -0.55 18.70
CA TYR A 320 -0.37 -1.15 17.94
C TYR A 320 0.86 -1.39 18.82
N VAL A 321 1.21 -0.41 19.67
CA VAL A 321 2.30 -0.57 20.65
C VAL A 321 2.01 -1.70 21.63
N ASN A 322 0.77 -1.83 22.10
CA ASN A 322 0.36 -2.93 22.97
C ASN A 322 0.50 -4.28 22.28
N PHE A 323 0.08 -4.37 21.02
CA PHE A 323 0.22 -5.58 20.21
C PHE A 323 1.70 -5.97 20.04
N ALA A 324 2.55 -5.03 19.62
CA ALA A 324 3.98 -5.24 19.44
C ALA A 324 4.65 -5.75 20.73
N ASN A 325 4.35 -5.12 21.87
CA ASN A 325 4.89 -5.53 23.17
C ASN A 325 4.35 -6.88 23.66
N ARG A 326 3.06 -7.15 23.44
CA ARG A 326 2.42 -8.41 23.85
C ARG A 326 3.04 -9.61 23.13
N TRP A 327 3.32 -9.47 21.85
CA TRP A 327 3.78 -10.57 21.01
C TRP A 327 5.27 -10.55 20.67
N GLY A 328 5.99 -9.48 21.05
CA GLY A 328 7.41 -9.35 20.77
C GLY A 328 7.72 -9.29 19.27
N VAL A 329 6.96 -8.47 18.53
CA VAL A 329 7.08 -8.31 17.07
C VAL A 329 7.28 -6.85 16.69
N PRO A 330 8.05 -6.54 15.63
CA PRO A 330 8.19 -5.18 15.14
C PRO A 330 6.91 -4.70 14.46
N ILE A 331 6.65 -3.41 14.64
CA ILE A 331 5.66 -2.66 13.87
C ILE A 331 6.34 -1.48 13.20
N PHE A 332 5.78 -1.04 12.07
CA PHE A 332 6.08 0.27 11.50
C PHE A 332 4.81 0.92 10.95
N LEU A 333 4.85 2.24 10.79
CA LEU A 333 3.79 3.01 10.15
C LEU A 333 3.99 2.92 8.63
N GLY A 334 3.23 2.07 7.95
CA GLY A 334 3.42 1.78 6.52
C GLY A 334 2.97 2.89 5.59
N GLU A 335 1.93 3.63 5.99
CA GLU A 335 1.42 4.77 5.25
C GLU A 335 0.85 5.84 6.18
N THR A 336 1.16 7.09 5.86
CA THR A 336 0.70 8.30 6.54
C THR A 336 1.03 9.52 5.69
N GLY A 337 0.47 10.70 5.98
CA GLY A 337 0.81 11.92 5.26
C GLY A 337 -0.40 12.66 4.71
N GLU A 338 -0.24 13.22 3.51
CA GLU A 338 -1.30 13.94 2.77
C GLU A 338 -1.99 15.06 3.58
N LEU A 339 -1.23 15.81 4.38
CA LEU A 339 -1.76 16.92 5.18
C LEU A 339 -0.87 18.16 5.16
N THR A 340 -0.31 18.55 6.32
CA THR A 340 0.57 19.72 6.46
C THR A 340 1.93 19.29 7.00
N ASP A 341 2.95 20.08 6.70
CA ASP A 341 4.30 19.89 7.24
C ASP A 341 4.30 19.87 8.78
N GLU A 342 3.52 20.74 9.42
CA GLU A 342 3.41 20.75 10.88
C GLU A 342 2.85 19.43 11.43
N TRP A 343 1.82 18.88 10.76
CA TRP A 343 1.24 17.61 11.15
C TRP A 343 2.21 16.46 10.93
N ASN A 344 2.87 16.39 9.76
CA ASN A 344 3.88 15.39 9.46
C ASN A 344 4.97 15.38 10.54
N ALA A 345 5.47 16.56 10.93
CA ALA A 345 6.52 16.69 11.93
C ALA A 345 6.08 16.17 13.31
N LYS A 346 4.86 16.50 13.73
CA LYS A 346 4.30 16.04 15.01
C LYS A 346 4.00 14.55 15.00
N TYR A 347 3.39 14.03 13.94
CA TYR A 347 2.98 12.63 13.84
C TYR A 347 4.19 11.70 13.70
N ARG A 348 5.19 12.09 12.89
CA ARG A 348 6.48 11.40 12.81
C ARG A 348 7.20 11.37 14.16
N ALA A 349 7.39 12.52 14.80
CA ALA A 349 8.09 12.60 16.09
C ALA A 349 7.39 11.79 17.20
N MET A 350 6.06 11.73 17.18
CA MET A 350 5.29 10.88 18.08
C MET A 350 5.63 9.39 17.86
N ASN A 351 5.66 8.94 16.61
CA ASN A 351 5.99 7.56 16.27
C ASN A 351 7.42 7.18 16.65
N GLU A 352 8.38 8.05 16.37
CA GLU A 352 9.79 7.85 16.71
C GLU A 352 9.99 7.71 18.23
N ARG A 353 9.20 8.40 19.06
CA ARG A 353 9.24 8.24 20.54
C ARG A 353 8.84 6.84 21.02
N PHE A 354 8.06 6.10 20.23
CA PHE A 354 7.72 4.70 20.51
C PHE A 354 8.63 3.71 19.77
N GLY A 355 9.69 4.19 19.12
CA GLY A 355 10.60 3.36 18.32
C GLY A 355 9.99 2.86 17.01
N ILE A 356 8.90 3.48 16.55
CA ILE A 356 8.17 3.09 15.34
C ILE A 356 8.77 3.82 14.14
N GLY A 357 9.35 3.06 13.20
CA GLY A 357 9.73 3.58 11.89
C GLY A 357 8.50 3.91 11.04
N TRP A 358 8.69 4.64 9.95
CA TRP A 358 7.60 5.19 9.15
C TRP A 358 7.89 5.12 7.66
N SER A 359 6.86 5.02 6.83
CA SER A 359 6.88 5.25 5.40
C SER A 359 5.73 6.18 5.04
N PHE A 360 6.03 7.36 4.50
CA PHE A 360 5.00 8.35 4.16
C PHE A 360 4.46 8.08 2.75
N TRP A 361 3.18 8.40 2.56
CA TRP A 361 2.49 8.42 1.29
C TRP A 361 2.36 9.88 0.82
N THR A 362 2.92 10.28 -0.31
CA THR A 362 3.70 9.49 -1.29
C THR A 362 4.87 10.32 -1.84
N TYR A 363 5.83 9.66 -2.50
CA TYR A 363 7.07 10.28 -2.96
C TYR A 363 6.88 11.37 -4.01
N LYS A 364 6.01 11.10 -5.00
CA LYS A 364 5.82 11.95 -6.17
C LYS A 364 4.34 12.02 -6.52
N ASN A 365 3.83 13.20 -6.87
CA ASN A 365 2.42 13.42 -7.22
C ASN A 365 2.29 14.64 -8.16
N LEU A 366 1.28 14.66 -9.03
CA LEU A 366 0.97 15.80 -9.87
C LEU A 366 0.53 16.98 -9.03
N ASP A 367 1.20 18.12 -9.19
CA ASP A 367 0.81 19.42 -8.62
C ASP A 367 0.33 19.30 -7.17
N SER A 368 1.23 18.82 -6.31
CA SER A 368 0.97 18.57 -4.91
C SER A 368 2.01 19.24 -4.01
N ARG A 369 1.55 19.71 -2.85
CA ARG A 369 2.41 20.24 -1.78
C ARG A 369 2.68 19.22 -0.68
N SER A 370 1.95 18.11 -0.66
CA SER A 370 1.98 17.07 0.38
C SER A 370 2.83 15.85 0.00
N THR A 371 3.85 16.06 -0.84
CA THR A 371 4.74 15.02 -1.39
C THR A 371 6.18 15.53 -1.42
N VAL A 372 7.18 14.66 -1.61
CA VAL A 372 8.57 15.11 -1.76
C VAL A 372 8.80 15.81 -3.10
N ALA A 373 8.41 15.15 -4.19
CA ALA A 373 8.59 15.63 -5.56
C ALA A 373 7.24 15.96 -6.21
N SER A 374 7.00 17.22 -6.52
CA SER A 374 5.77 17.67 -7.17
C SER A 374 5.98 17.77 -8.68
N ILE A 375 5.20 17.02 -9.46
CA ILE A 375 5.24 17.11 -10.91
C ILE A 375 4.53 18.40 -11.31
N VAL A 376 5.22 19.25 -12.08
CA VAL A 376 4.61 20.49 -12.59
C VAL A 376 3.48 20.12 -13.54
N ARG A 377 2.28 20.65 -13.29
CA ARG A 377 1.11 20.41 -14.14
C ARG A 377 1.39 20.87 -15.57
N PRO A 378 1.31 20.00 -16.59
CA PRO A 378 1.51 20.42 -17.97
C PRO A 378 0.32 21.25 -18.46
N GLU A 379 0.58 22.16 -19.41
CA GLU A 379 -0.48 22.90 -20.09
C GLU A 379 -1.45 21.92 -20.78
N GLY A 380 -2.75 22.20 -20.67
CA GLY A 380 -3.81 21.36 -21.22
C GLY A 380 -4.24 20.18 -20.34
N TRP A 381 -3.57 19.92 -19.20
CA TRP A 381 -3.93 18.80 -18.31
C TRP A 381 -5.39 18.85 -17.84
N ASP A 382 -5.90 20.04 -17.52
CA ASP A 382 -7.27 20.21 -17.02
C ASP A 382 -8.32 19.72 -18.02
N ALA A 383 -8.03 19.78 -19.33
CA ALA A 383 -8.92 19.24 -20.35
C ALA A 383 -8.99 17.70 -20.30
N ILE A 384 -7.91 17.02 -19.91
CA ILE A 384 -7.86 15.56 -19.66
C ILE A 384 -8.53 15.25 -18.32
N ALA A 385 -8.16 15.97 -17.25
CA ALA A 385 -8.69 15.77 -15.90
C ALA A 385 -10.22 15.87 -15.84
N ARG A 386 -10.81 16.76 -16.64
CA ARG A 386 -12.27 16.87 -16.79
C ARG A 386 -12.95 15.55 -17.17
N PHE A 387 -12.32 14.69 -17.98
CA PHE A 387 -12.86 13.35 -18.29
C PHE A 387 -12.68 12.37 -17.12
N GLY A 388 -11.54 12.46 -16.41
CA GLY A 388 -11.32 11.73 -15.16
C GLY A 388 -12.25 12.14 -14.01
N SER A 389 -12.80 13.34 -14.06
CA SER A 389 -13.78 13.87 -13.10
C SER A 389 -15.23 13.74 -13.56
N ALA A 390 -15.50 13.04 -14.66
CA ALA A 390 -16.85 12.75 -15.13
C ALA A 390 -17.14 11.25 -15.14
N PRO A 391 -18.40 10.83 -14.87
CA PRO A 391 -18.81 9.46 -15.12
C PRO A 391 -18.59 9.07 -16.59
N ARG A 392 -18.10 7.84 -16.82
CA ARG A 392 -17.83 7.33 -18.18
C ARG A 392 -19.04 7.45 -19.12
N SER A 393 -20.26 7.32 -18.58
CA SER A 393 -21.51 7.47 -19.33
C SER A 393 -21.75 8.85 -19.94
N GLN A 394 -21.00 9.87 -19.52
CA GLN A 394 -21.12 11.25 -20.01
C GLN A 394 -20.09 11.60 -21.08
N TRP A 395 -19.05 10.78 -21.27
CA TRP A 395 -17.89 11.13 -22.10
C TRP A 395 -18.22 11.40 -23.57
N ASP A 396 -19.24 10.74 -24.14
CA ASP A 396 -19.62 10.93 -25.55
C ASP A 396 -20.30 12.28 -25.80
N ALA A 397 -20.92 12.87 -24.76
CA ALA A 397 -21.58 14.17 -24.83
C ALA A 397 -20.61 15.34 -24.51
N MET A 398 -19.40 15.04 -24.04
CA MET A 398 -18.40 16.03 -23.67
C MET A 398 -17.55 16.44 -24.89
N GLU A 399 -17.21 17.73 -24.96
CA GLU A 399 -16.29 18.23 -25.98
C GLU A 399 -14.88 17.68 -25.75
N LYS A 400 -14.39 16.88 -26.71
CA LYS A 400 -13.05 16.28 -26.66
C LYS A 400 -11.99 17.29 -27.12
N PRO A 401 -10.89 17.45 -26.38
CA PRO A 401 -9.72 18.17 -26.90
C PRO A 401 -9.19 17.46 -28.16
N PRO A 402 -8.59 18.20 -29.13
CA PRO A 402 -7.97 17.59 -30.29
C PRO A 402 -6.93 16.55 -29.86
N ARG A 403 -6.95 15.36 -30.48
CA ARG A 403 -6.06 14.24 -30.14
C ARG A 403 -4.57 14.64 -30.11
N ALA A 404 -4.13 15.48 -31.06
CA ALA A 404 -2.75 15.97 -31.10
C ALA A 404 -2.38 16.81 -29.86
N ALA A 405 -3.32 17.61 -29.34
CA ALA A 405 -3.11 18.39 -28.12
C ALA A 405 -3.03 17.48 -26.88
N VAL A 406 -3.88 16.44 -26.82
CA VAL A 406 -3.80 15.42 -25.75
C VAL A 406 -2.43 14.76 -25.73
N ILE A 407 -1.93 14.31 -26.89
CA ILE A 407 -0.62 13.67 -27.00
C ILE A 407 0.49 14.62 -26.54
N ALA A 408 0.47 15.89 -26.97
CA ALA A 408 1.45 16.88 -26.52
C ALA A 408 1.42 17.11 -25.01
N THR A 409 0.22 17.18 -24.39
CA THR A 409 0.07 17.29 -22.93
C THR A 409 0.60 16.05 -22.21
N LEU A 410 0.39 14.84 -22.74
CA LEU A 410 0.93 13.60 -22.18
C LEU A 410 2.47 13.55 -22.28
N ASP A 411 3.04 13.98 -23.39
CA ASP A 411 4.50 14.08 -23.54
C ASP A 411 5.10 15.11 -22.57
N ALA A 412 4.43 16.24 -22.39
CA ALA A 412 4.82 17.23 -21.39
C ALA A 412 4.72 16.68 -19.96
N TYR A 413 3.70 15.86 -19.66
CA TYR A 413 3.62 15.15 -18.37
C TYR A 413 4.85 14.27 -18.16
N LEU A 414 5.22 13.45 -19.15
CA LEU A 414 6.39 12.57 -19.06
C LEU A 414 7.69 13.36 -18.87
N ALA A 415 7.84 14.49 -19.54
CA ALA A 415 8.98 15.38 -19.35
C ALA A 415 9.00 15.94 -17.91
N ASN A 416 7.87 16.43 -17.41
CA ASN A 416 7.76 17.03 -16.08
C ASN A 416 7.90 16.02 -14.94
N ALA A 417 7.61 14.73 -15.18
CA ALA A 417 7.72 13.67 -14.18
C ALA A 417 9.16 13.24 -13.84
N ARG A 418 10.12 13.59 -14.71
CA ARG A 418 11.55 13.36 -14.44
C ARG A 418 11.98 14.16 -13.23
N PHE A 419 12.74 13.55 -12.32
CA PHE A 419 13.17 14.18 -11.06
C PHE A 419 13.70 15.61 -11.23
N ALA A 420 14.57 15.84 -12.22
CA ALA A 420 15.18 17.14 -12.50
C ALA A 420 14.17 18.26 -12.86
N ASN A 421 12.95 17.90 -13.28
CA ASN A 421 11.89 18.82 -13.66
C ASN A 421 10.78 18.93 -12.60
N CYS A 422 10.85 18.13 -11.53
CA CYS A 422 9.93 18.22 -10.40
C CYS A 422 10.28 19.41 -9.51
N HIS A 423 9.25 20.00 -8.88
CA HIS A 423 9.45 20.91 -7.75
C HIS A 423 9.66 20.10 -6.46
N ILE A 424 10.82 20.24 -5.82
CA ILE A 424 11.10 19.56 -4.55
C ILE A 424 10.55 20.37 -3.38
N ASN A 425 9.60 19.79 -2.65
CA ASN A 425 8.99 20.41 -1.48
C ASN A 425 9.95 20.30 -0.28
N ARG A 426 10.91 21.22 -0.17
CA ARG A 426 11.91 21.24 0.92
C ARG A 426 11.29 21.29 2.32
N GLY A 427 10.17 22.02 2.48
CA GLY A 427 9.40 22.07 3.73
C GLY A 427 8.87 20.70 4.14
N TYR A 428 8.35 19.93 3.19
CA TYR A 428 7.88 18.57 3.41
C TYR A 428 9.04 17.66 3.85
N VAL A 429 10.20 17.70 3.18
CA VAL A 429 11.37 16.90 3.58
C VAL A 429 11.85 17.26 4.99
N ALA A 430 11.95 18.54 5.31
CA ALA A 430 12.28 19.01 6.66
C ALA A 430 11.24 18.57 7.70
N SER A 431 9.96 18.54 7.31
CA SER A 431 8.86 18.04 8.13
C SER A 431 8.97 16.55 8.45
N LEU A 432 9.87 15.81 7.79
CA LEU A 432 10.19 14.42 8.10
C LEU A 432 11.47 14.28 8.93
N GLY A 433 12.07 15.40 9.40
CA GLY A 433 13.32 15.38 10.16
C GLY A 433 14.53 15.01 9.30
N LEU A 434 14.40 15.21 7.98
CA LEU A 434 15.40 14.92 6.97
C LEU A 434 15.96 16.22 6.39
N THR A 435 17.08 16.13 5.67
CA THR A 435 17.73 17.30 5.06
C THR A 435 17.40 17.32 3.58
N ALA A 436 16.95 18.44 3.02
CA ALA A 436 16.82 18.54 1.56
C ALA A 436 18.18 18.99 0.98
N PRO A 437 18.89 18.14 0.22
CA PRO A 437 20.19 18.47 -0.35
C PRO A 437 20.16 19.65 -1.35
#